data_AF-A0A7J4Q3G4-F1
#
_entry.id   AF-A0A7J4Q3G4-F1
#
_cell.length_a   1.000
_cell.length_b   1.000
_cell.length_c   1.000
_cell.angle_alpha   90.00
_cell.angle_beta   90.00
_cell.angle_gamma   90.00
#
_symmetry.space_group_name_H-M   'P 1'
#
loop_
_entity.id
_entity.type
_entity.pdbx_description
1 polymer ?
#
loop_
_entity_poly.entity_id
_entity_poly.type
_entity_poly.pdbx_seq_one_letter_code
_entity_poly.pdbx_strand_id
1 'polypeptide(L)'
;MDIYDYSFFLSTMWVGPFWFGMLVFPDHELTQKAMQGPWFFLGPILIWWAVTVAEPQGLIDLAKDSTNPGGILEGLAAIMGSKPGASAAWAHMVAGDIFVTHWMWKRCLEQNSPRWVAATTVFFGVMLMPVGIALHMFLVRDKSTPAA
;
A
#
# COMPACT_ATOMS: atom_id res chain seq x y z
N MET A 1 -9.45 -23.13 -3.39
CA MET A 1 -8.83 -21.81 -3.34
C MET A 1 -7.37 -22.04 -3.10
N ASP A 2 -6.54 -21.60 -4.04
CA ASP A 2 -5.09 -21.75 -3.94
C ASP A 2 -4.55 -20.78 -2.89
N ILE A 3 -3.35 -21.03 -2.36
CA ILE A 3 -2.71 -20.14 -1.38
C ILE A 3 -2.57 -18.70 -1.92
N TYR A 4 -2.56 -18.55 -3.25
CA TYR A 4 -2.54 -17.30 -4.00
C TYR A 4 -3.89 -16.56 -4.03
N ASP A 5 -5.01 -17.30 -4.00
CA ASP A 5 -6.33 -16.68 -3.84
C ASP A 5 -6.47 -16.17 -2.41
N TYR A 6 -6.02 -16.97 -1.43
CA TYR A 6 -6.01 -16.55 -0.04
C TYR A 6 -5.11 -15.33 0.18
N SER A 7 -3.91 -15.28 -0.40
CA SER A 7 -3.03 -14.10 -0.27
C SER A 7 -3.68 -12.83 -0.79
N PHE A 8 -4.32 -12.90 -1.96
CA PHE A 8 -5.03 -11.78 -2.58
C PHE A 8 -6.23 -11.30 -1.73
N PHE A 9 -7.07 -12.23 -1.28
CA PHE A 9 -8.23 -11.89 -0.46
C PHE A 9 -7.83 -11.42 0.92
N LEU A 10 -6.84 -12.06 1.56
CA LEU A 10 -6.39 -11.71 2.89
C LEU A 10 -5.73 -10.33 2.88
N SER A 11 -4.91 -9.99 1.88
CA SER A 11 -4.27 -8.67 1.80
C SER A 11 -5.31 -7.55 1.67
N THR A 12 -6.29 -7.75 0.80
CA THR A 12 -7.36 -6.78 0.54
C THR A 12 -8.30 -6.65 1.74
N MET A 13 -8.71 -7.78 2.32
CA MET A 13 -9.61 -7.82 3.47
C MET A 13 -8.94 -7.34 4.76
N TRP A 14 -7.63 -7.50 4.90
CA TRP A 14 -6.86 -6.99 6.04
C TRP A 14 -6.81 -5.46 6.06
N VAL A 15 -6.66 -4.84 4.89
CA VAL A 15 -6.52 -3.38 4.78
C VAL A 15 -7.87 -2.66 4.90
N GLY A 16 -8.97 -3.30 4.50
CA GLY A 16 -10.32 -2.72 4.54
C GLY A 16 -10.72 -2.07 5.88
N PRO A 17 -10.60 -2.75 7.03
CA PRO A 17 -10.93 -2.19 8.34
C PRO A 17 -10.11 -0.95 8.70
N PHE A 18 -8.82 -0.94 8.39
CA PHE A 18 -7.95 0.19 8.66
C PHE A 18 -8.30 1.40 7.78
N TRP A 19 -8.58 1.16 6.50
CA TRP A 19 -9.06 2.20 5.59
C TRP A 19 -10.40 2.78 6.05
N PHE A 20 -11.36 1.94 6.42
CA PHE A 20 -12.66 2.39 6.92
C PHE A 20 -12.51 3.23 8.19
N GLY A 21 -11.64 2.81 9.11
CA GLY A 21 -11.30 3.58 10.31
C GLY A 21 -10.72 4.96 9.97
N MET A 22 -9.75 5.03 9.05
CA MET A 22 -9.13 6.29 8.62
C MET A 22 -10.10 7.21 7.87
N LEU A 23 -11.01 6.66 7.07
CA LEU A 23 -11.95 7.44 6.26
C LEU A 23 -13.12 7.98 7.09
N VAL A 24 -13.74 7.14 7.92
CA VAL A 24 -14.96 7.50 8.67
C VAL A 24 -14.61 8.19 9.99
N PHE A 25 -13.56 7.72 10.67
CA PHE A 25 -13.20 8.15 12.01
C PHE A 25 -11.69 8.50 12.12
N PRO A 26 -11.19 9.50 11.38
CA PRO A 26 -9.77 9.83 11.34
C PRO A 26 -9.20 10.26 12.70
N ASP A 27 -9.97 10.94 13.55
CA ASP A 27 -9.51 11.43 14.87
C ASP A 27 -9.77 10.43 16.02
N HIS A 28 -10.38 9.29 15.74
CA HIS A 28 -10.83 8.40 16.81
C HIS A 28 -9.67 7.60 17.40
N GLU A 29 -9.62 7.49 18.73
CA GLU A 29 -8.59 6.75 19.48
C GLU A 29 -8.43 5.29 19.01
N LEU A 30 -9.48 4.64 18.52
CA LEU A 30 -9.43 3.29 17.96
C LEU A 30 -8.61 3.24 16.67
N THR A 31 -8.85 4.19 15.76
CA THR A 31 -8.07 4.34 14.51
C THR A 31 -6.62 4.66 14.84
N GLN A 32 -6.39 5.56 15.79
CA GLN A 32 -5.04 5.90 16.23
C GLN A 32 -4.31 4.72 16.85
N LYS A 33 -4.96 3.96 17.74
CA LYS A 33 -4.38 2.79 18.37
C LYS A 33 -4.12 1.65 17.38
N ALA A 34 -5.01 1.47 16.41
CA ALA A 34 -4.86 0.49 15.33
C ALA A 34 -3.71 0.85 14.37
N MET A 35 -3.47 2.15 14.16
CA MET A 35 -2.42 2.69 13.30
C MET A 35 -1.08 2.93 14.02
N GLN A 36 -1.05 2.96 15.35
CA GLN A 36 0.18 3.13 16.13
C GLN A 36 1.13 1.92 16.03
N GLY A 37 0.59 0.73 15.77
CA GLY A 37 1.39 -0.49 15.61
C GLY A 37 1.77 -0.75 14.14
N PRO A 38 2.91 -1.41 13.87
CA PRO A 38 3.31 -1.80 12.50
C PRO A 38 2.44 -2.94 11.91
N TRP A 39 1.35 -3.30 12.58
CA TRP A 39 0.52 -4.48 12.28
C TRP A 39 -0.24 -4.36 10.95
N PHE A 40 -0.63 -3.13 10.58
CA PHE A 40 -1.30 -2.86 9.30
C PHE A 40 -0.36 -3.12 8.10
N PHE A 41 0.95 -2.93 8.28
CA PHE A 41 1.98 -3.13 7.27
C PHE A 41 2.53 -4.57 7.27
N LEU A 42 2.64 -5.17 8.46
CA LEU A 42 3.09 -6.54 8.64
C LEU A 42 2.20 -7.56 7.93
N GLY A 43 0.88 -7.38 7.92
CA GLY A 43 -0.04 -8.30 7.25
C GLY A 43 0.28 -8.52 5.77
N PRO A 44 0.18 -7.47 4.92
CA PRO A 44 0.54 -7.55 3.50
C PRO A 44 1.96 -8.04 3.23
N ILE A 45 2.95 -7.68 4.06
CA ILE A 45 4.33 -8.14 3.90
C ILE A 45 4.49 -9.62 4.20
N LEU A 46 3.86 -10.13 5.27
CA LEU A 46 3.91 -11.56 5.59
C LEU A 46 3.27 -12.38 4.47
N ILE A 47 2.19 -11.86 3.89
CA ILE A 47 1.53 -12.46 2.73
C ILE A 47 2.47 -12.45 1.52
N TRP A 48 3.11 -11.31 1.23
CA TRP A 48 4.08 -11.20 0.15
C TRP A 48 5.24 -12.19 0.32
N TRP A 49 5.79 -12.30 1.54
CA TRP A 49 6.82 -13.28 1.87
C TRP A 49 6.33 -14.72 1.70
N ALA A 50 5.12 -15.04 2.16
CA ALA A 50 4.55 -16.37 2.03
C ALA A 50 4.39 -16.78 0.56
N VAL A 51 3.94 -15.87 -0.32
CA VAL A 51 3.83 -16.11 -1.77
C VAL A 51 5.21 -16.25 -2.40
N THR A 52 6.16 -15.40 -2.02
CA THR A 52 7.53 -15.42 -2.56
C THR A 52 8.28 -16.69 -2.18
N VAL A 53 8.09 -17.19 -0.96
CA VAL A 53 8.66 -18.47 -0.48
C VAL A 53 7.96 -19.68 -1.10
N ALA A 54 6.67 -19.57 -1.42
CA ALA A 54 5.93 -20.64 -2.08
C ALA A 54 6.36 -20.85 -3.55
N GLU A 55 6.80 -19.80 -4.24
CA GLU A 55 7.19 -19.85 -5.65
C GLU A 55 8.62 -19.30 -5.90
N PRO A 56 9.67 -19.94 -5.34
CA PRO A 56 11.05 -19.47 -5.48
C PRO A 56 11.54 -19.52 -6.93
N GLN A 57 10.93 -20.37 -7.77
CA GLN A 57 11.19 -20.44 -9.21
C GLN A 57 10.94 -19.09 -9.90
N GLY A 58 9.84 -18.40 -9.58
CA GLY A 58 9.54 -17.09 -10.17
C GLY A 58 10.58 -16.03 -9.82
N LEU A 59 11.12 -16.06 -8.60
CA LEU A 59 12.20 -15.15 -8.19
C LEU A 59 13.52 -15.47 -8.91
N ILE A 60 13.81 -16.76 -9.13
CA ILE A 60 15.00 -17.22 -9.84
C ILE A 60 14.94 -16.84 -11.32
N ASP A 61 13.78 -16.98 -11.96
CA ASP A 61 13.61 -16.61 -13.37
C ASP A 61 13.68 -15.08 -13.54
N LEU A 62 13.08 -14.29 -12.62
CA LEU A 62 13.27 -12.84 -12.60
C LEU A 62 14.74 -12.45 -12.41
N ALA A 63 15.47 -13.13 -11.53
CA ALA A 63 16.88 -12.85 -11.28
C ALA A 63 17.76 -13.19 -12.49
N LYS A 64 17.45 -14.27 -13.21
CA LYS A 64 18.14 -14.63 -14.46
C LYS A 64 17.86 -13.60 -15.55
N ASP A 65 16.60 -13.23 -15.76
CA ASP A 65 16.24 -12.25 -16.79
C ASP A 65 16.71 -10.83 -16.44
N SER A 66 16.86 -10.52 -15.15
CA SER A 66 17.44 -9.26 -14.66
C SER A 66 18.90 -9.04 -15.05
N THR A 67 19.64 -10.13 -15.28
CA THR A 67 21.01 -10.03 -15.82
C THR A 67 21.06 -9.75 -17.32
N ASN A 68 19.92 -9.80 -18.02
CA ASN A 68 19.83 -9.52 -19.44
C ASN A 68 18.91 -8.29 -19.70
N PRO A 69 19.46 -7.09 -19.91
CA PRO A 69 18.68 -5.84 -19.97
C PRO A 69 17.66 -5.78 -21.12
N GLY A 70 17.75 -6.65 -22.11
CA GLY A 70 16.77 -6.76 -23.21
C GLY A 70 15.57 -7.67 -22.92
N GLY A 71 15.64 -8.55 -21.92
CA GLY A 71 14.58 -9.54 -21.61
C GLY A 71 13.92 -9.37 -20.24
N ILE A 72 14.41 -8.43 -19.42
CA ILE A 72 13.91 -8.19 -18.06
C ILE A 72 12.42 -7.82 -18.03
N LEU A 73 11.93 -7.14 -19.08
CA LEU A 73 10.55 -6.68 -19.17
C LEU A 73 9.62 -7.83 -19.59
N GLU A 74 10.03 -8.67 -20.54
CA GLU A 74 9.32 -9.91 -20.88
C GLU A 74 9.28 -10.89 -19.69
N GLY A 75 10.40 -11.10 -19.00
CA GLY A 75 10.48 -11.99 -17.84
C GLY A 75 9.57 -11.51 -16.70
N LEU A 76 9.59 -10.20 -16.42
CA LEU A 76 8.67 -9.59 -15.46
C LEU A 76 7.21 -9.74 -15.90
N ALA A 77 6.89 -9.51 -17.17
CA ALA A 77 5.54 -9.65 -17.69
C ALA A 77 5.03 -11.10 -17.60
N ALA A 78 5.90 -12.10 -17.85
CA ALA A 78 5.56 -13.51 -17.72
C ALA A 78 5.25 -13.89 -16.27
N ILE A 79 6.05 -13.42 -15.31
CA ILE A 79 5.84 -13.67 -13.88
C ILE A 79 4.59 -12.93 -13.39
N MET A 80 4.40 -11.67 -13.77
CA MET A 80 3.18 -10.91 -13.43
C MET A 80 1.92 -11.49 -14.08
N GLY A 81 2.04 -12.13 -15.24
CA GLY A 81 0.96 -12.86 -15.91
C GLY A 81 0.62 -14.19 -15.23
N SER A 82 1.49 -14.70 -14.35
CA SER A 82 1.22 -15.90 -13.56
C SER A 82 0.37 -15.56 -12.33
N LYS A 83 -0.52 -16.48 -11.93
CA LYS A 83 -1.28 -16.38 -10.67
C LYS A 83 -0.40 -16.04 -9.44
N PRO A 84 0.74 -16.74 -9.19
CA PRO A 84 1.59 -16.43 -8.05
C PRO A 84 2.20 -15.04 -8.12
N GLY A 85 2.79 -14.66 -9.26
CA GLY A 85 3.41 -13.34 -9.41
C GLY A 85 2.41 -12.18 -9.35
N ALA A 86 1.20 -12.35 -9.90
CA ALA A 86 0.11 -11.39 -9.75
C ALA A 86 -0.28 -11.20 -8.28
N SER A 87 -0.43 -12.30 -7.51
CA SER A 87 -0.81 -12.23 -6.10
C SER A 87 0.30 -11.60 -5.22
N ALA A 88 1.57 -11.90 -5.51
CA ALA A 88 2.71 -11.27 -4.84
C ALA A 88 2.77 -9.77 -5.14
N ALA A 89 2.71 -9.40 -6.43
CA ALA A 89 2.73 -8.00 -6.85
C ALA A 89 1.57 -7.22 -6.21
N TRP A 90 0.37 -7.81 -6.16
CA TRP A 90 -0.79 -7.22 -5.50
C TRP A 90 -0.56 -7.02 -3.99
N ALA A 91 -0.09 -8.04 -3.27
CA ALA A 91 0.20 -7.93 -1.84
C ALA A 91 1.24 -6.83 -1.57
N HIS A 92 2.25 -6.70 -2.43
CA HIS A 92 3.25 -5.63 -2.36
C HIS A 92 2.65 -4.24 -2.60
N MET A 93 1.81 -4.08 -3.63
CA MET A 93 1.10 -2.82 -3.88
C MET A 93 0.21 -2.41 -2.71
N VAL A 94 -0.59 -3.35 -2.19
CA VAL A 94 -1.46 -3.11 -1.02
C VAL A 94 -0.66 -2.73 0.22
N ALA A 95 0.53 -3.32 0.42
CA ALA A 95 1.45 -2.94 1.50
C ALA A 95 1.94 -1.48 1.36
N GLY A 96 2.26 -1.06 0.13
CA GLY A 96 2.65 0.32 -0.19
C GLY A 96 1.50 1.30 0.03
N ASP A 97 0.31 0.98 -0.48
CA ASP A 97 -0.89 1.83 -0.37
C ASP A 97 -1.24 2.11 1.09
N ILE A 98 -1.24 1.07 1.96
CA ILE A 98 -1.56 1.26 3.37
C ILE A 98 -0.48 2.07 4.10
N PHE A 99 0.78 1.91 3.72
CA PHE A 99 1.89 2.69 4.28
C PHE A 99 1.77 4.18 3.93
N VAL A 100 1.51 4.49 2.66
CA VAL A 100 1.38 5.86 2.17
C VAL A 100 0.13 6.54 2.73
N THR A 101 -1.00 5.84 2.76
CA THR A 101 -2.25 6.37 3.31
C THR A 101 -2.15 6.63 4.81
N HIS A 102 -1.49 5.75 5.56
CA HIS A 102 -1.16 6.00 6.97
C HIS A 102 -0.27 7.24 7.14
N TRP A 103 0.77 7.38 6.31
CA TRP A 103 1.66 8.55 6.33
C TRP A 103 0.89 9.85 6.06
N MET A 104 0.03 9.86 5.04
CA MET A 104 -0.83 11.00 4.69
C MET A 104 -1.80 11.35 5.82
N TRP A 105 -2.46 10.35 6.40
CA TRP A 105 -3.39 10.52 7.51
C TRP A 105 -2.71 11.10 8.75
N LYS A 106 -1.55 10.55 9.15
CA LYS A 106 -0.75 11.07 10.27
C LYS A 106 -0.34 12.52 10.05
N ARG A 107 0.07 12.87 8.83
CA ARG A 107 0.46 14.24 8.48
C ARG A 107 -0.72 15.21 8.46
N CYS A 108 -1.91 14.76 8.06
CA CYS A 108 -3.15 15.54 8.19
C CYS A 108 -3.48 15.85 9.65
N LEU A 109 -3.31 14.86 10.55
CA LEU A 109 -3.49 15.02 12.00
C LEU A 109 -2.49 16.00 12.60
N GLU A 110 -1.20 15.84 12.30
CA GLU A 110 -0.13 16.73 12.80
C GLU A 110 -0.34 18.18 12.36
N GLN A 111 -0.83 18.40 11.14
CA GLN A 111 -1.10 19.75 10.63
C GLN A 111 -2.48 20.32 11.03
N ASN A 112 -3.26 19.61 11.85
CA ASN A 112 -4.63 19.97 12.21
C ASN A 112 -5.50 20.27 10.96
N SER A 113 -5.35 19.45 9.93
CA SER A 113 -6.08 19.59 8.68
C SER A 113 -7.57 19.29 8.89
N PRO A 114 -8.48 19.92 8.12
CA PRO A 114 -9.90 19.63 8.22
C PRO A 114 -10.19 18.15 7.94
N ARG A 115 -11.16 17.57 8.65
CA ARG A 115 -11.56 16.15 8.51
C ARG A 115 -11.89 15.76 7.07
N TRP A 116 -12.49 16.66 6.30
CA TRP A 116 -12.82 16.41 4.90
C TRP A 116 -11.56 16.32 4.01
N VAL A 117 -10.51 17.09 4.32
CA VAL A 117 -9.23 17.02 3.61
C VAL A 117 -8.56 15.69 3.90
N ALA A 118 -8.48 15.29 5.18
CA ALA A 118 -7.93 14.01 5.57
C ALA A 118 -8.68 12.83 4.91
N ALA A 119 -10.02 12.83 4.96
CA ALA A 119 -10.84 11.79 4.35
C ALA A 119 -10.66 11.71 2.83
N THR A 120 -10.69 12.85 2.13
CA THR A 120 -10.52 12.89 0.66
C THR A 120 -9.13 12.41 0.27
N THR A 121 -8.11 12.84 1.02
CA THR A 121 -6.71 12.50 0.81
C THR A 121 -6.47 11.00 1.04
N VAL A 122 -7.00 10.42 2.11
CA VAL A 122 -6.94 8.96 2.37
C VAL A 122 -7.73 8.16 1.33
N PHE A 123 -8.92 8.63 0.93
CA PHE A 123 -9.74 8.00 -0.10
C PHE A 123 -8.99 7.89 -1.43
N PHE A 124 -8.43 9.01 -1.91
CA PHE A 124 -7.61 9.00 -3.11
C PHE A 124 -6.28 8.27 -2.89
N GLY A 125 -5.71 8.27 -1.69
CA GLY A 125 -4.51 7.50 -1.38
C GLY A 125 -4.71 5.98 -1.53
N VAL A 126 -5.88 5.45 -1.18
CA VAL A 126 -6.21 4.02 -1.34
C VAL A 126 -6.62 3.67 -2.76
N MET A 127 -7.39 4.53 -3.43
CA MET A 127 -7.84 4.24 -4.80
C MET A 127 -6.78 4.51 -5.85
N LEU A 128 -6.01 5.59 -5.67
CA LEU A 128 -5.07 6.15 -6.63
C LEU A 128 -3.91 6.80 -5.86
N MET A 129 -3.04 5.97 -5.28
CA MET A 129 -1.91 6.41 -4.45
C MET A 129 -1.18 7.68 -4.99
N PRO A 130 -0.81 7.78 -6.28
CA PRO A 130 -0.13 8.97 -6.80
C PRO A 130 -0.99 10.25 -6.74
N VAL A 131 -2.30 10.11 -7.00
CA VAL A 131 -3.26 11.22 -6.96
C VAL A 131 -3.51 11.65 -5.52
N GLY A 132 -3.63 10.69 -4.60
CA GLY A 132 -3.77 10.95 -3.17
C GLY A 132 -2.59 11.77 -2.63
N ILE A 133 -1.35 11.39 -2.97
CA ILE A 133 -0.15 12.14 -2.57
C ILE A 133 -0.17 13.56 -3.16
N ALA A 134 -0.48 13.72 -4.45
CA ALA A 134 -0.54 15.03 -5.09
C ALA A 134 -1.59 15.94 -4.42
N LEU A 135 -2.77 15.38 -4.11
CA LEU A 135 -3.83 16.09 -3.41
C LEU A 135 -3.42 16.45 -1.98
N HIS A 136 -2.78 15.52 -1.25
CA HIS A 136 -2.22 15.78 0.07
C HIS A 136 -1.25 16.95 0.04
N MET A 137 -0.27 16.92 -0.86
CA MET A 137 0.74 17.98 -0.97
C MET A 137 0.13 19.34 -1.34
N PHE A 138 -0.95 19.34 -2.13
CA PHE A 138 -1.63 20.57 -2.52
C PHE A 138 -2.50 21.16 -1.40
N LEU A 139 -3.26 20.31 -0.70
CA LEU A 139 -4.22 20.73 0.33
C LEU A 139 -3.57 20.90 1.71
N VAL A 140 -2.56 20.09 2.03
CA VAL A 140 -1.85 20.03 3.32
C VAL A 140 -0.50 20.71 3.14
N ARG A 141 -0.57 22.05 3.06
CA ARG A 141 0.59 22.91 2.87
C ARG A 141 1.31 23.07 4.22
N ASP A 142 2.55 22.62 4.28
CA ASP A 142 3.40 22.76 5.46
C ASP A 142 3.45 24.25 5.87
N LYS A 143 2.99 24.57 7.09
CA LYS A 143 3.02 25.94 7.64
C LYS A 143 4.45 26.47 7.82
N SER A 144 5.46 25.71 7.40
CA SER A 144 6.89 26.03 7.48
C SER A 144 7.48 26.64 6.20
N THR A 145 6.69 26.96 5.17
CA THR A 145 7.18 27.84 4.08
C THR A 145 6.81 29.30 4.38
N PRO A 146 7.75 30.15 4.86
CA PRO A 146 7.52 31.59 4.83
C PRO A 146 7.37 31.98 3.36
N ALA A 147 6.31 32.73 3.07
CA ALA A 147 6.10 33.32 1.76
C ALA A 147 7.39 34.07 1.35
N ALA A 148 8.00 33.62 0.26
CA ALA A 148 9.04 34.35 -0.44
C ALA A 148 8.39 35.35 -1.41
#